data_AF-A0A3S2A9R8-F1
#
_entry.id   AF-A0A3S2A9R8-F1
#
_cell.length_a   1.000
_cell.length_b   1.000
_cell.length_c   1.000
_cell.angle_alpha   90.00
_cell.angle_beta   90.00
_cell.angle_gamma   90.00
#
_symmetry.space_group_name_H-M   'P 1'
#
loop_
_entity.id
_entity.type
_entity.pdbx_description
1 polymer ?
#
loop_
_entity_poly.entity_id
_entity_poly.type
_entity_poly.pdbx_seq_one_letter_code
_entity_poly.pdbx_strand_id
1 'polypeptide(L)' 'AYEIQLTDAMVRLSKDQPFFAQPFLGRMFDCGSKEGFIQANIAFALARDDMKGPVFEMLQEFVRSHERQEEAA' A
#
# COMPACT_ATOMS: atom_id res chain seq x y z
N ALA A 1 -3.66 22.09 20.94
CA ALA A 1 -2.56 22.71 20.19
C ALA A 1 -2.48 21.97 18.87
N TYR A 2 -2.88 22.63 17.80
CA TYR A 2 -3.00 22.06 16.47
C TYR A 2 -1.61 21.78 15.90
N GLU A 3 -1.49 20.71 15.12
CA GLU A 3 -0.27 20.38 14.41
C GLU A 3 0.13 21.52 13.47
N ILE A 4 1.40 21.94 13.53
CA ILE A 4 1.96 22.88 12.55
C ILE A 4 2.32 22.08 11.30
N GLN A 5 1.60 22.30 10.21
CA GLN A 5 1.73 21.50 8.99
C GLN A 5 2.97 21.90 8.17
N LEU A 6 3.75 20.90 7.77
CA LEU A 6 4.88 21.10 6.86
C LEU A 6 4.44 21.63 5.49
N THR A 7 3.27 21.21 5.02
CA THR A 7 2.70 21.62 3.72
C THR A 7 2.48 23.13 3.63
N ASP A 8 2.06 23.78 4.72
CA ASP A 8 1.88 25.23 4.76
C ASP A 8 3.22 25.96 4.56
N ALA A 9 4.29 25.47 5.20
CA ALA A 9 5.64 26.00 5.02
C ALA A 9 6.17 25.77 3.60
N MET A 10 5.92 24.59 3.01
CA MET A 10 6.30 24.29 1.62
C MET A 10 5.60 25.21 0.63
N VAL A 11 4.31 25.52 0.81
CA VAL A 11 3.54 26.46 -0.03
C VAL A 11 4.07 27.88 0.08
N ARG A 12 4.53 28.29 1.28
CA ARG A 12 5.19 29.60 1.43
C ARG A 12 6.51 29.63 0.66
N LEU A 13 7.34 28.60 0.83
CA LEU A 13 8.66 28.50 0.19
C LEU A 13 8.58 28.44 -1.33
N SER A 14 7.56 27.78 -1.90
CA SER A 14 7.39 27.67 -3.35
C SER A 14 7.13 29.01 -4.06
N LYS A 15 6.78 30.07 -3.32
CA LYS A 15 6.65 31.43 -3.86
C LYS A 15 7.99 32.16 -4.00
N ASP A 16 8.97 31.76 -3.20
CA ASP A 16 10.26 32.45 -3.08
C ASP A 16 11.37 31.79 -3.92
N GLN A 17 11.18 30.52 -4.32
CA GLN A 17 12.15 29.78 -5.14
C GLN A 17 11.47 28.72 -6.03
N PRO A 18 12.12 28.28 -7.13
CA PRO A 18 11.64 27.16 -7.93
C PRO A 18 11.40 25.91 -7.07
N PHE A 19 10.22 25.31 -7.23
CA PHE A 19 9.77 24.16 -6.46
C PHE A 19 9.20 23.13 -7.43
N PHE A 20 9.74 21.92 -7.44
CA PHE A 20 9.41 20.88 -8.41
C PHE A 20 8.98 19.60 -7.73
N ALA A 21 7.99 18.94 -8.31
CA ALA A 21 7.64 17.57 -7.96
C ALA A 21 8.46 16.60 -8.82
N GLN A 22 8.95 15.52 -8.20
CA GLN A 22 9.59 14.42 -8.92
C GLN A 22 8.64 13.21 -8.93
N PRO A 23 8.13 12.79 -10.10
CA PRO A 23 7.30 11.60 -10.20
C PRO A 23 8.08 10.35 -9.80
N PHE A 24 7.50 9.55 -8.90
CA PHE A 24 8.00 8.21 -8.61
C PHE A 24 7.39 7.24 -9.63
N LEU A 25 8.25 6.48 -10.33
CA LEU A 25 7.83 5.54 -11.39
C LEU A 25 7.66 4.10 -10.91
N GLY A 26 7.75 3.86 -9.60
CA GLY A 26 7.52 2.54 -9.01
C GLY A 26 6.07 2.35 -8.55
N ARG A 27 5.84 1.18 -7.93
CA ARG A 27 4.58 0.89 -7.25
C ARG A 27 4.67 1.37 -5.80
N MET A 28 3.72 2.21 -5.38
CA MET A 28 3.53 2.57 -3.97
C MET A 28 2.40 1.74 -3.35
N PHE A 29 2.53 1.50 -2.05
CA PHE A 29 1.47 0.95 -1.21
C PHE A 29 1.24 1.92 -0.05
N ASP A 30 -0.03 2.29 0.20
CA ASP A 30 -0.38 3.13 1.34
C ASP A 30 -0.54 2.29 2.62
N CYS A 31 0.57 2.10 3.33
CA CYS A 31 0.59 1.36 4.59
C CYS A 31 -0.07 2.13 5.77
N GLY A 32 -0.56 3.35 5.57
CA GLY A 32 -1.38 4.06 6.56
C GLY A 32 -2.82 3.52 6.64
N SER A 33 -3.27 2.84 5.60
CA SER A 33 -4.56 2.14 5.55
C SER A 33 -4.41 0.65 5.89
N LYS A 34 -5.47 0.02 6.43
CA LYS A 34 -5.46 -1.42 6.76
C LYS A 34 -5.31 -2.27 5.52
N GLU A 35 -6.05 -1.91 4.48
CA GLU A 35 -6.08 -2.58 3.18
C GLU A 35 -4.73 -2.45 2.48
N GLY A 36 -4.13 -1.25 2.47
CA GLY A 36 -2.83 -1.02 1.85
C GLY A 36 -1.68 -1.70 2.60
N PHE A 37 -1.75 -1.80 3.94
CA PHE A 37 -0.81 -2.60 4.71
C PHE A 37 -0.84 -4.08 4.31
N ILE A 38 -2.04 -4.68 4.21
CA ILE A 38 -2.19 -6.08 3.77
C ILE A 38 -1.70 -6.25 2.34
N GLN A 39 -2.06 -5.33 1.44
CA GLN A 39 -1.66 -5.37 0.03
C GLN A 39 -0.14 -5.33 -0.12
N ALA A 40 0.54 -4.46 0.63
CA ALA A 40 2.00 -4.36 0.62
C ALA A 40 2.63 -5.70 1.02
N ASN A 41 2.22 -6.26 2.16
CA ASN A 41 2.76 -7.51 2.67
C ASN A 41 2.57 -8.68 1.68
N ILE A 42 1.38 -8.82 1.09
CA ILE A 42 1.13 -9.84 0.07
C ILE A 42 2.04 -9.63 -1.14
N ALA A 43 2.15 -8.41 -1.65
CA ALA A 43 2.96 -8.12 -2.84
C ALA A 43 4.45 -8.43 -2.60
N PHE A 44 5.00 -8.05 -1.45
CA PHE A 44 6.39 -8.35 -1.10
C PHE A 44 6.62 -9.85 -0.87
N ALA A 45 5.67 -10.55 -0.24
CA ALA A 45 5.77 -11.99 -0.03
C ALA A 45 5.74 -12.78 -1.35
N LEU A 46 4.88 -12.39 -2.30
CA LEU A 46 4.80 -13.02 -3.62
C LEU A 46 5.99 -12.69 -4.54
N ALA A 47 6.76 -11.65 -4.22
CA ALA A 47 7.98 -11.29 -4.95
C ALA A 47 9.22 -12.06 -4.48
N ARG A 48 9.15 -12.76 -3.35
CA ARG A 48 10.28 -13.47 -2.74
C ARG A 48 10.22 -14.97 -3.02
N ASP A 49 11.31 -15.55 -3.51
CA ASP A 49 11.34 -16.96 -3.90
C ASP A 49 11.10 -17.94 -2.74
N ASP A 50 11.56 -17.59 -1.53
CA ASP A 50 11.38 -18.40 -0.31
C ASP A 50 9.95 -18.36 0.26
N MET A 51 9.13 -17.37 -0.15
CA MET A 51 7.79 -17.14 0.39
C MET A 51 6.68 -17.33 -0.63
N LYS A 52 6.96 -17.08 -1.91
CA LYS A 52 5.95 -17.01 -2.98
C LYS A 52 5.09 -18.26 -3.05
N GLY A 53 5.68 -19.45 -3.00
CA GLY A 53 4.96 -20.72 -3.09
C GLY A 53 3.94 -20.88 -1.96
N PRO A 54 4.38 -20.96 -0.69
CA PRO A 54 3.49 -21.11 0.45
C PRO A 54 2.42 -20.01 0.57
N VAL A 55 2.78 -18.75 0.27
CA VAL A 55 1.84 -17.62 0.37
C VAL A 55 0.80 -17.66 -0.75
N PHE A 56 1.19 -18.03 -1.97
CA PHE A 56 0.24 -18.16 -3.07
C PHE A 56 -0.79 -19.27 -2.81
N GLU A 57 -0.34 -20.43 -2.31
CA GLU A 57 -1.22 -21.53 -1.93
C GLU A 57 -2.23 -21.13 -0.83
N MET A 58 -1.74 -20.44 0.20
CA MET A 58 -2.59 -19.92 1.29
C MET A 58 -3.65 -18.94 0.78
N LEU A 59 -3.28 -18.00 -0.10
CA LEU A 59 -4.23 -17.05 -0.69
C LEU A 59 -5.32 -17.76 -1.51
N GLN A 60 -4.96 -18.78 -2.28
CA GLN A 60 -5.95 -19.58 -3.02
C GLN A 60 -6.91 -20.31 -2.09
N GLU A 61 -6.43 -20.82 -0.95
CA GLU A 61 -7.30 -21.44 0.05
C GLU A 61 -8.31 -20.43 0.62
N PHE A 62 -7.86 -19.23 0.99
CA PHE A 62 -8.74 -18.19 1.51
C PHE A 62 -9.82 -17.78 0.52
N VAL A 63 -9.47 -17.57 -0.76
CA VAL A 63 -10.45 -17.23 -1.81
C VAL A 63 -11.50 -18.35 -1.96
N ARG A 64 -11.07 -19.60 -2.12
CA ARG A 64 -12.00 -20.75 -2.21
C ARG A 64 -12.86 -20.93 -0.97
N SER A 65 -12.36 -20.57 0.22
CA SER A 65 -13.14 -20.62 1.45
C SER A 65 -14.22 -19.55 1.49
N HIS A 66 -13.91 -18.35 0.97
CA HIS A 66 -14.84 -17.23 0.93
C HIS A 66 -15.95 -17.45 -0.08
N GLU A 67 -15.61 -17.90 -1.30
CA GLU A 67 -16.58 -18.24 -2.35
C GLU A 67 -17.61 -19.27 -1.85
N ARG A 68 -17.16 -20.33 -1.15
CA ARG A 68 -18.07 -21.33 -0.55
C ARG A 68 -18.97 -20.76 0.54
N GLN A 69 -18.51 -19.75 1.28
CA GLN A 69 -19.32 -19.09 2.30
C GLN A 69 -20.38 -18.18 1.68
N GLU A 70 -20.04 -17.49 0.59
CA GLU A 70 -20.99 -16.66 -0.16
C GLU A 70 -22.06 -17.50 -0.86
N GLU A 71 -21.70 -18.64 -1.46
CA GLU A 71 -22.68 -19.55 -2.09
C GLU A 71 -23.66 -20.19 -1.10
N ALA A 72 -23.26 -20.30 0.17
CA ALA A 72 -24.06 -20.88 1.24
C ALA A 72 -24.93 -19.84 1.99
N ALA A 73 -24.76 -18.55 1.70
CA ALA A 73 -25.49 -17.43 2.31
C ALA A 73 -26.66 -16.97 1.42
#